data_AF-A0A9P4U7L1-F1
#
_entry.id   AF-A0A9P4U7L1-F1
#
_cell.length_a   1.000
_cell.length_b   1.000
_cell.length_c   1.000
_cell.angle_alpha   90.00
_cell.angle_beta   90.00
_cell.angle_gamma   90.00
#
_symmetry.space_group_name_H-M   'P 1'
#
loop_
_entity.id
_entity.type
_entity.pdbx_description
1 polymer ?
#
loop_
_entity_poly.entity_id
_entity_poly.type
_entity_poly.pdbx_seq_one_letter_code
_entity_poly.pdbx_strand_id
1 'polypeptide(L)'
;MSTPKGFEFPDVPPQALEEALNRLEQEQREPETPKLNYFTHLETDHKYICEQAHRSLTLVQVDRVRSKIKDNKYHQIELDFYRSEYAETIHNKLLQRHRIQGELTLEDLQGMKQSYRRMLVANGVDSDTLRRKRLAIKSQQYWKSEAGVLKQHSRLREEKMLNALRRQHTSRARSRNTQRHPVRRSSRVAARTSSTG
;
A
#
# COMPACT_ATOMS: atom_id res chain seq x y z
N MET A 1 -51.82 -49.01 79.56
CA MET A 1 -50.87 -48.64 78.49
C MET A 1 -50.44 -49.93 77.79
N SER A 2 -51.14 -50.32 76.71
CA SER A 2 -50.82 -51.53 75.94
C SER A 2 -49.76 -51.21 74.89
N THR A 3 -48.67 -51.98 74.87
CA THR A 3 -47.66 -51.98 73.80
C THR A 3 -48.19 -52.73 72.57
N PRO A 4 -48.14 -52.13 71.35
CA PRO A 4 -48.39 -52.88 70.12
C PRO A 4 -47.21 -53.80 69.77
N LYS A 5 -47.58 -54.97 69.27
CA LYS A 5 -46.71 -56.03 68.75
C LYS A 5 -45.85 -55.57 67.57
N GLY A 6 -44.71 -56.24 67.43
CA GLY A 6 -43.56 -55.89 66.59
C GLY A 6 -43.83 -55.77 65.09
N PHE A 7 -42.95 -55.00 64.47
CA PHE A 7 -42.80 -54.83 63.03
C PHE A 7 -42.02 -56.04 62.48
N GLU A 8 -42.65 -56.88 61.68
CA GLU A 8 -41.97 -57.95 60.96
C GLU A 8 -41.34 -57.36 59.68
N PHE A 9 -40.01 -57.44 59.58
CA PHE A 9 -39.31 -57.14 58.33
C PHE A 9 -39.48 -58.33 57.38
N PRO A 10 -39.82 -58.10 56.10
CA PRO A 10 -39.86 -59.18 55.12
C PRO A 10 -38.45 -59.75 54.91
N ASP A 11 -38.34 -61.08 54.99
CA ASP A 11 -37.11 -61.81 54.67
C ASP A 11 -36.75 -61.58 53.19
N VAL A 12 -35.80 -60.68 52.95
CA VAL A 12 -35.24 -60.47 51.61
C VAL A 12 -34.35 -61.68 51.29
N PRO A 13 -34.64 -62.45 50.23
CA PRO A 13 -33.82 -63.60 49.88
C PRO A 13 -32.40 -63.13 49.51
N PRO A 14 -31.34 -63.84 49.97
CA PRO A 14 -29.96 -63.40 49.84
C PRO A 14 -29.52 -63.12 48.40
N GLN A 15 -30.13 -63.79 47.42
CA GLN A 15 -29.89 -63.58 45.99
C GLN A 15 -30.30 -62.19 45.49
N ALA A 16 -31.41 -61.64 46.02
CA ALA A 16 -31.86 -60.30 45.65
C ALA A 16 -30.91 -59.20 46.17
N LEU A 17 -30.22 -59.48 47.29
CA LEU A 17 -29.25 -58.58 47.88
C LEU A 17 -27.92 -58.61 47.10
N GLU A 18 -27.51 -59.79 46.65
CA GLU A 18 -26.31 -59.98 45.81
C GLU A 18 -26.46 -59.35 44.43
N GLU A 19 -27.64 -59.47 43.80
CA GLU A 19 -27.93 -58.81 42.52
C GLU A 19 -27.97 -57.28 42.65
N ALA A 20 -28.51 -56.76 43.76
CA ALA A 20 -28.53 -55.31 44.01
C ALA A 20 -27.12 -54.75 44.25
N LEU A 21 -26.27 -55.49 44.96
CA LEU A 21 -24.87 -55.13 45.17
C LEU A 21 -24.07 -55.15 43.85
N ASN A 22 -24.25 -56.17 43.02
CA ASN A 22 -23.58 -56.27 41.72
C ASN A 22 -24.01 -55.16 40.74
N ARG A 23 -25.28 -54.72 40.78
CA ARG A 23 -25.75 -53.57 39.98
C ARG A 23 -25.12 -52.26 40.43
N LEU A 24 -25.03 -52.03 41.74
CA LEU A 24 -24.33 -50.86 42.29
C LEU A 24 -22.84 -50.86 41.95
N GLU A 25 -22.20 -52.03 41.96
CA GLU A 25 -20.78 -52.17 41.62
C GLU A 25 -20.53 -51.95 40.11
N GLN A 26 -21.47 -52.32 39.25
CA GLN A 26 -21.44 -52.01 37.82
C GLN A 26 -21.72 -50.53 37.52
N GLU A 27 -22.64 -49.89 38.24
CA GLU A 27 -22.92 -48.45 38.10
C GLU A 27 -21.79 -47.56 38.64
N GLN A 28 -21.01 -48.03 39.62
CA GLN A 28 -19.81 -47.33 40.13
C GLN A 28 -18.58 -47.44 39.22
N ARG A 29 -18.60 -48.29 38.19
CA ARG A 29 -17.58 -48.24 37.13
C ARG A 29 -17.92 -47.09 36.17
N GLU A 30 -17.64 -45.87 36.63
CA GLU A 30 -17.68 -44.70 35.76
C GLU A 30 -16.76 -44.92 34.55
N PRO A 31 -17.21 -44.62 33.31
CA PRO A 31 -16.29 -44.53 32.19
C PRO A 31 -15.32 -43.39 32.47
N GLU A 32 -14.02 -43.71 32.52
CA GLU A 32 -12.93 -42.77 32.78
C GLU A 32 -13.17 -41.45 32.05
N THR A 33 -13.45 -40.39 32.81
CA THR A 33 -13.64 -39.05 32.26
C THR A 33 -12.33 -38.69 31.55
N PRO A 34 -12.33 -38.45 30.22
CA PRO A 34 -11.11 -38.08 29.52
C PRO A 34 -10.61 -36.80 30.18
N LYS A 35 -9.44 -36.85 30.83
CA LYS A 35 -8.78 -35.67 31.38
C LYS A 35 -8.47 -34.77 30.20
N LEU A 36 -9.37 -33.84 29.87
CA LEU A 36 -9.10 -32.88 28.81
C LEU A 36 -7.92 -32.03 29.26
N ASN A 37 -6.80 -32.26 28.61
CA ASN A 37 -5.54 -31.58 28.84
C ASN A 37 -5.59 -30.21 28.13
N TYR A 38 -6.57 -29.37 28.48
CA TYR A 38 -6.85 -28.07 27.87
C TYR A 38 -5.65 -27.11 27.87
N PHE A 39 -4.62 -27.39 28.66
CA PHE A 39 -3.45 -26.53 28.86
C PHE A 39 -2.19 -26.95 28.10
N THR A 40 -2.21 -28.06 27.38
CA THR A 40 -1.01 -28.53 26.66
C THR A 40 -0.67 -27.72 25.42
N HIS A 41 -1.56 -26.84 24.96
CA HIS A 41 -1.40 -26.05 23.72
C HIS A 41 -1.67 -24.54 23.88
N LEU A 42 -1.69 -24.03 25.12
CA LEU A 42 -1.73 -22.58 25.32
C LEU A 42 -0.36 -22.01 24.95
N GLU A 43 -0.25 -21.52 23.70
CA GLU A 43 0.89 -20.72 23.26
C GLU A 43 1.10 -19.61 24.29
N THR A 44 2.28 -19.61 24.89
CA THR A 44 2.60 -18.63 25.92
C THR A 44 2.66 -17.26 25.27
N ASP A 45 1.87 -16.30 25.76
CA ASP A 45 1.95 -14.92 25.30
C ASP A 45 3.25 -14.28 25.79
N HIS A 46 4.31 -14.48 25.01
CA HIS A 46 5.63 -13.93 25.28
C HIS A 46 5.64 -12.40 25.28
N LYS A 47 4.72 -11.75 24.56
CA LYS A 47 4.59 -10.29 24.58
C LYS A 47 4.12 -9.83 25.96
N TYR A 48 3.08 -10.45 26.50
CA TYR A 48 2.58 -10.13 27.84
C TYR A 48 3.66 -10.33 28.92
N ILE A 49 4.42 -11.43 28.85
CA ILE A 49 5.53 -11.68 29.78
C ILE A 49 6.57 -10.56 29.71
N CYS A 50 6.98 -10.16 28.50
CA CYS A 50 7.91 -9.05 28.31
C CYS A 50 7.34 -7.72 28.85
N GLU A 51 6.06 -7.43 28.61
CA GLU A 51 5.41 -6.22 29.13
C GLU A 51 5.41 -6.16 30.66
N GLN A 52 5.12 -7.27 31.33
CA GLN A 52 5.18 -7.35 32.79
C GLN A 52 6.61 -7.16 33.30
N ALA A 53 7.59 -7.83 32.69
CA ALA A 53 9.00 -7.68 33.06
C ALA A 53 9.48 -6.25 32.84
N HIS A 54 9.10 -5.60 31.73
CA HIS A 54 9.49 -4.22 31.41
C HIS A 54 8.99 -3.20 32.43
N ARG A 55 7.86 -3.43 33.12
CA ARG A 55 7.36 -2.50 34.16
C ARG A 55 8.34 -2.33 35.33
N SER A 56 9.15 -3.35 35.58
CA SER A 56 10.17 -3.33 36.64
C SER A 56 11.51 -2.75 36.18
N LEU A 57 11.68 -2.47 34.88
CA LEU A 57 12.92 -2.04 34.28
C LEU A 57 12.80 -0.62 33.71
N THR A 58 13.89 0.14 33.77
CA THR A 58 14.03 1.37 33.00
C THR A 58 14.21 1.07 31.51
N LEU A 59 13.86 2.00 30.63
CA LEU A 59 14.04 1.84 29.18
C LEU A 59 15.48 1.49 28.80
N VAL A 60 16.46 2.14 29.43
CA VAL A 60 17.90 1.87 29.20
C VAL A 60 18.27 0.43 29.59
N GLN A 61 17.66 -0.12 30.66
CA GLN A 61 17.88 -1.51 31.06
C GLN A 61 17.24 -2.48 30.07
N VAL A 62 16.03 -2.18 29.59
CA VAL A 62 15.37 -2.97 28.53
C VAL A 62 16.24 -3.03 27.28
N ASP A 63 16.77 -1.90 26.83
CA ASP A 63 17.63 -1.85 25.63
C ASP A 63 18.94 -2.64 25.83
N ARG A 64 19.51 -2.61 27.04
CA ARG A 64 20.66 -3.46 27.40
C ARG A 64 20.34 -4.95 27.39
N VAL A 65 19.10 -5.34 27.68
CA VAL A 65 18.66 -6.74 27.57
C VAL A 65 18.49 -7.11 26.10
N ARG A 66 17.82 -6.26 25.31
CA ARG A 66 17.61 -6.47 23.87
C ARG A 66 18.92 -6.59 23.09
N SER A 67 19.92 -5.77 23.41
CA SER A 67 21.23 -5.82 22.75
C SER A 67 22.02 -7.12 22.99
N LYS A 68 21.65 -7.90 24.01
CA LYS A 68 22.26 -9.22 24.27
C LYS A 68 21.61 -10.35 23.47
N ILE A 69 20.45 -10.13 22.86
CA ILE A 69 19.75 -11.13 22.06
C ILE A 69 20.58 -11.38 20.79
N LYS A 70 20.95 -12.65 20.56
CA LYS A 70 21.79 -13.06 19.41
C LYS A 70 20.98 -13.60 18.23
N ASP A 71 19.66 -13.70 18.36
CA ASP A 71 18.79 -14.20 17.30
C ASP A 71 18.71 -13.19 16.13
N ASN A 72 19.06 -13.65 14.94
CA ASN A 72 19.02 -12.86 13.72
C ASN A 72 17.58 -12.48 13.35
N LYS A 73 16.61 -13.40 13.51
CA LYS A 73 15.21 -13.12 13.17
C LYS A 73 14.63 -11.99 14.01
N TYR A 74 14.96 -11.95 15.30
CA TYR A 74 14.60 -10.87 16.20
C TYR A 74 15.06 -9.50 15.65
N HIS A 75 16.34 -9.38 15.29
CA HIS A 75 16.90 -8.13 14.76
C HIS A 75 16.35 -7.75 13.39
N GLN A 76 16.02 -8.72 12.52
CA GLN A 76 15.37 -8.44 11.24
C GLN A 76 13.99 -7.81 11.43
N ILE A 77 13.18 -8.36 12.36
CA ILE A 77 11.87 -7.82 12.69
C ILE A 77 11.99 -6.40 13.26
N GLU A 78 12.96 -6.18 14.16
CA GLU A 78 13.20 -4.86 14.76
C GLU A 78 13.66 -3.82 13.72
N LEU A 79 14.50 -4.22 12.76
CA LEU A 79 14.91 -3.35 11.65
C LEU A 79 13.73 -2.99 10.73
N ASP A 80 12.85 -3.95 10.42
CA ASP A 80 11.65 -3.67 9.64
C ASP A 80 10.70 -2.71 10.36
N PHE A 81 10.56 -2.85 11.70
CA PHE A 81 9.83 -1.90 12.54
C PHE A 81 10.43 -0.49 12.48
N TYR A 82 11.74 -0.33 12.64
CA TYR A 82 12.37 0.99 12.51
C TYR A 82 12.23 1.58 11.10
N ARG A 83 12.28 0.74 10.06
CA ARG A 83 12.04 1.19 8.68
C ARG A 83 10.63 1.73 8.50
N SER A 84 9.60 1.07 9.04
CA SER A 84 8.22 1.54 8.95
C SER A 84 8.01 2.83 9.75
N GLU A 85 8.45 2.87 11.00
CA GLU A 85 8.32 4.05 11.86
C GLU A 85 9.02 5.29 11.28
N TYR A 86 10.19 5.10 10.69
CA TYR A 86 10.91 6.16 9.99
C TYR A 86 10.13 6.69 8.79
N ALA A 87 9.60 5.79 7.95
CA ALA A 87 8.81 6.16 6.77
C ALA A 87 7.52 6.92 7.15
N GLU A 88 6.83 6.45 8.20
CA GLU A 88 5.63 7.10 8.73
C GLU A 88 5.94 8.47 9.34
N THR A 89 7.01 8.57 10.13
CA THR A 89 7.45 9.85 10.71
C THR A 89 7.74 10.89 9.63
N ILE A 90 8.43 10.50 8.56
CA ILE A 90 8.68 11.40 7.41
C ILE A 90 7.36 11.78 6.73
N HIS A 91 6.47 10.82 6.51
CA HIS A 91 5.16 11.08 5.92
C HIS A 91 4.37 12.10 6.73
N ASN A 92 4.28 11.90 8.05
CA ASN A 92 3.55 12.76 8.96
C ASN A 92 4.15 14.17 9.01
N LYS A 93 5.49 14.30 9.00
CA LYS A 93 6.15 15.61 8.91
C LYS A 93 5.83 16.35 7.62
N LEU A 94 5.80 15.64 6.48
CA LEU A 94 5.41 16.25 5.21
C LEU A 94 3.92 16.62 5.21
N LEU A 95 3.07 15.76 5.75
CA LEU A 95 1.63 16.01 5.85
C LEU A 95 1.37 17.27 6.67
N GLN A 96 1.99 17.42 7.84
CA GLN A 96 1.89 18.60 8.68
C GLN A 96 2.39 19.88 7.98
N ARG A 97 3.47 19.76 7.20
CA ARG A 97 4.04 20.92 6.49
C ARG A 97 3.14 21.43 5.37
N HIS A 98 2.45 20.54 4.67
CA HIS A 98 1.65 20.89 3.50
C HIS A 98 0.15 21.03 3.83
N ARG A 99 -0.33 20.55 4.99
CA ARG A 99 -1.73 20.69 5.40
C ARG A 99 -1.96 22.02 6.14
N ILE A 100 -2.32 23.08 5.40
CA ILE A 100 -2.49 24.43 5.96
C ILE A 100 -3.91 24.65 6.54
N GLN A 101 -4.95 23.99 6.01
CA GLN A 101 -6.36 24.28 6.37
C GLN A 101 -7.21 23.05 6.72
N GLY A 102 -6.57 21.96 7.17
CA GLY A 102 -7.29 20.75 7.61
C GLY A 102 -7.74 19.83 6.47
N GLU A 103 -7.97 20.31 5.25
CA GLU A 103 -8.09 19.46 4.05
C GLU A 103 -6.82 19.49 3.21
N LEU A 104 -6.55 18.39 2.51
CA LEU A 104 -5.38 18.25 1.65
C LEU A 104 -5.76 18.69 0.24
N THR A 105 -5.26 19.85 -0.19
CA THR A 105 -5.56 20.36 -1.54
C THR A 105 -4.71 19.65 -2.60
N LEU A 106 -5.05 19.85 -3.88
CA LEU A 106 -4.25 19.34 -4.98
C LEU A 106 -2.83 19.93 -4.98
N GLU A 107 -2.68 21.21 -4.64
CA GLU A 107 -1.38 21.88 -4.56
C GLU A 107 -0.51 21.28 -3.45
N ASP A 108 -1.11 20.98 -2.30
CA ASP A 108 -0.44 20.33 -1.18
C ASP A 108 0.06 18.93 -1.57
N LEU A 109 -0.79 18.15 -2.25
CA LEU A 109 -0.42 16.82 -2.77
C LEU A 109 0.74 16.89 -3.78
N GLN A 110 0.74 17.89 -4.67
CA GLN A 110 1.82 18.11 -5.61
C GLN A 110 3.11 18.54 -4.89
N GLY A 111 3.00 19.42 -3.89
CA GLY A 111 4.10 19.84 -3.03
C GLY A 111 4.73 18.67 -2.28
N MET A 112 3.91 17.83 -1.64
CA MET A 112 4.35 16.61 -0.95
C MET A 112 5.05 15.65 -1.91
N LYS A 113 4.49 15.39 -3.09
CA LYS A 113 5.11 14.53 -4.12
C LYS A 113 6.49 15.06 -4.52
N GLN A 114 6.64 16.38 -4.68
CA GLN A 114 7.92 16.98 -5.02
C GLN A 114 8.92 16.87 -3.86
N SER A 115 8.48 17.06 -2.61
CA SER A 115 9.31 16.84 -1.43
C SER A 115 9.82 15.39 -1.35
N TYR A 116 8.95 14.40 -1.55
CA TYR A 116 9.34 12.99 -1.61
C TYR A 116 10.38 12.73 -2.69
N ARG A 117 10.17 13.25 -3.90
CA ARG A 117 11.12 13.08 -4.99
C ARG A 117 12.49 13.67 -4.64
N ARG A 118 12.53 14.88 -4.06
CA ARG A 118 13.79 15.52 -3.63
C ARG A 118 14.51 14.72 -2.57
N MET A 119 13.79 14.21 -1.56
CA MET A 119 14.40 13.37 -0.51
C MET A 119 14.96 12.07 -1.08
N LEU A 120 14.22 11.40 -1.97
CA LEU A 120 14.70 10.16 -2.59
C LEU A 120 15.97 10.39 -3.41
N VAL A 121 16.01 11.48 -4.19
CA VAL A 121 17.21 11.87 -4.96
C VAL A 121 18.38 12.22 -4.03
N ALA A 122 18.14 12.97 -2.95
CA ALA A 122 19.17 13.32 -1.97
C ALA A 122 19.76 12.08 -1.26
N ASN A 123 18.97 11.01 -1.12
CA ASN A 123 19.40 9.72 -0.56
C ASN A 123 19.91 8.75 -1.65
N GLY A 124 20.27 9.26 -2.84
CA GLY A 124 20.94 8.48 -3.89
C GLY A 124 20.00 7.71 -4.83
N VAL A 125 18.67 7.86 -4.71
CA VAL A 125 17.74 7.23 -5.65
C VAL A 125 17.62 8.09 -6.91
N ASP A 126 18.18 7.59 -8.00
CA ASP A 126 18.14 8.28 -9.28
C ASP A 126 16.70 8.48 -9.82
N SER A 127 16.51 9.58 -10.55
CA SER A 127 15.23 9.96 -11.17
C SER A 127 14.75 8.93 -12.19
N ASP A 128 15.63 8.30 -12.97
CA ASP A 128 15.22 7.28 -13.94
C ASP A 128 14.84 5.98 -13.24
N THR A 129 15.47 5.68 -12.12
CA THR A 129 15.07 4.56 -11.27
C THR A 129 13.67 4.78 -10.69
N LEU A 130 13.34 5.99 -10.21
CA LEU A 130 11.98 6.32 -9.78
C LEU A 130 10.97 6.20 -10.93
N ARG A 131 11.34 6.65 -12.13
CA ARG A 131 10.48 6.54 -13.32
C ARG A 131 10.19 5.08 -13.67
N ARG A 132 11.19 4.20 -13.60
CA ARG A 132 11.01 2.75 -13.80
C ARG A 132 10.10 2.14 -12.73
N LYS A 133 10.35 2.45 -11.45
CA LYS A 133 9.53 1.97 -10.33
C LYS A 133 8.06 2.42 -10.42
N ARG A 134 7.79 3.59 -11.00
CA ARG A 134 6.42 4.09 -11.25
C ARG A 134 5.59 3.13 -12.11
N LEU A 135 6.23 2.37 -13.01
CA LEU A 135 5.54 1.39 -13.86
C LEU A 135 4.97 0.21 -13.06
N ALA A 136 5.45 -0.02 -11.83
CA ALA A 136 4.91 -1.06 -10.95
C ALA A 136 3.56 -0.67 -10.30
N ILE A 137 3.08 0.56 -10.48
CA ILE A 137 1.76 0.99 -9.97
C ILE A 137 0.67 0.20 -10.69
N LYS A 138 -0.07 -0.64 -9.94
CA LYS A 138 -1.14 -1.49 -10.49
C LYS A 138 -2.50 -0.79 -10.64
N SER A 139 -2.65 0.40 -10.07
CA SER A 139 -3.95 1.11 -10.07
C SER A 139 -4.33 1.61 -11.46
N GLN A 140 -5.43 1.10 -12.02
CA GLN A 140 -5.92 1.56 -13.33
C GLN A 140 -6.44 3.00 -13.30
N GLN A 141 -6.99 3.43 -12.15
CA GLN A 141 -7.46 4.81 -11.97
C GLN A 141 -6.32 5.81 -12.13
N TYR A 142 -5.13 5.46 -11.64
CA TYR A 142 -3.91 6.25 -11.81
C TYR A 142 -3.58 6.46 -13.29
N TRP A 143 -3.53 5.37 -14.06
CA TRP A 143 -3.17 5.39 -15.48
C TRP A 143 -4.24 6.04 -16.36
N LYS A 144 -5.52 5.97 -15.97
CA LYS A 144 -6.63 6.59 -16.74
C LYS A 144 -6.41 8.09 -16.91
N SER A 145 -6.07 8.80 -15.83
CA SER A 145 -5.83 10.24 -15.87
C SER A 145 -4.61 10.59 -16.73
N GLU A 146 -3.53 9.83 -16.61
CA GLU A 146 -2.31 10.04 -17.39
C GLU A 146 -2.53 9.75 -18.89
N ALA A 147 -3.24 8.66 -19.22
CA ALA A 147 -3.59 8.32 -20.59
C ALA A 147 -4.44 9.40 -21.27
N GLY A 148 -5.39 9.99 -20.54
CA GLY A 148 -6.21 11.10 -21.03
C GLY A 148 -5.37 12.30 -21.47
N VAL A 149 -4.43 12.73 -20.61
CA VAL A 149 -3.51 13.85 -20.89
C VAL A 149 -2.57 13.51 -22.05
N LEU A 150 -2.00 12.30 -22.08
CA LEU A 150 -1.09 11.87 -23.15
C LEU A 150 -1.79 11.82 -24.52
N LYS A 151 -3.04 11.35 -24.57
CA LYS A 151 -3.85 11.32 -25.79
C LYS A 151 -4.16 12.72 -26.33
N GLN A 152 -4.41 13.68 -25.45
CA GLN A 152 -4.60 15.07 -25.86
C GLN A 152 -3.30 15.65 -26.44
N HIS A 153 -2.16 15.39 -25.78
CA HIS A 153 -0.86 15.83 -26.29
C HIS A 153 -0.48 15.21 -27.62
N SER A 154 -0.75 13.91 -27.84
CA SER A 154 -0.47 13.26 -29.11
C SER A 154 -1.30 13.88 -30.25
N ARG A 155 -2.60 14.09 -30.02
CA ARG A 155 -3.49 14.74 -30.98
C ARG A 155 -3.01 16.15 -31.37
N LEU A 156 -2.61 16.97 -30.38
CA LEU A 156 -2.07 18.31 -30.65
C LEU A 156 -0.76 18.25 -31.44
N ARG A 157 0.10 17.26 -31.17
CA ARG A 157 1.36 17.07 -31.91
C ARG A 157 1.08 16.65 -33.36
N GLU A 158 0.16 15.73 -33.58
CA GLU A 158 -0.26 15.28 -34.91
C GLU A 158 -0.85 16.44 -35.72
N GLU A 159 -1.72 17.25 -35.12
CA GLU A 159 -2.31 18.42 -35.78
C GLU A 159 -1.24 19.44 -36.18
N LYS A 160 -0.29 19.73 -35.28
CA LYS A 160 0.86 20.61 -35.59
C LYS A 160 1.67 20.09 -36.76
N MET A 161 1.94 18.78 -36.80
CA MET A 161 2.66 18.13 -37.89
C MET A 161 1.89 18.24 -39.21
N LEU A 162 0.59 17.93 -39.23
CA LEU A 162 -0.26 18.04 -40.42
C LEU A 162 -0.33 19.48 -40.93
N ASN A 163 -0.45 20.45 -40.04
CA ASN A 163 -0.45 21.87 -40.40
C ASN A 163 0.90 22.32 -40.97
N ALA A 164 2.02 21.83 -40.43
CA ALA A 164 3.35 22.09 -40.97
C ALA A 164 3.50 21.52 -42.40
N LEU A 165 3.02 20.29 -42.64
CA LEU A 165 3.02 19.68 -43.96
C LEU A 165 2.16 20.49 -44.95
N ARG A 166 0.94 20.88 -44.57
CA ARG A 166 0.06 21.73 -45.41
C ARG A 166 0.72 23.06 -45.78
N ARG A 167 1.42 23.71 -44.83
CA ARG A 167 2.19 24.94 -45.08
C ARG A 167 3.33 24.71 -46.05
N GLN A 168 4.04 23.59 -45.94
CA GLN A 168 5.12 23.22 -46.85
C GLN A 168 4.59 22.94 -48.27
N HIS A 169 3.44 22.27 -48.40
CA HIS A 169 2.82 22.02 -49.71
C HIS A 169 2.35 23.32 -50.37
N THR A 170 1.70 24.22 -49.63
CA THR A 170 1.24 25.51 -50.16
C THR A 170 2.39 26.44 -50.53
N SER A 171 3.48 26.47 -49.77
CA SER A 171 4.68 27.26 -50.12
C SER A 171 5.37 26.73 -51.38
N ARG A 172 5.50 25.40 -51.51
CA ARG A 172 6.02 24.76 -52.74
C ARG A 172 5.14 25.03 -53.95
N ALA A 173 3.82 24.97 -53.79
CA ALA A 173 2.87 25.28 -54.87
C ALA A 173 2.99 26.75 -55.32
N ARG A 174 3.08 27.69 -54.36
CA ARG A 174 3.27 29.13 -54.66
C ARG A 174 4.59 29.38 -55.38
N SER A 175 5.69 28.79 -54.92
CA SER A 175 7.02 28.93 -55.54
C SER A 175 7.06 28.40 -56.99
N ARG A 176 6.38 27.28 -57.27
CA ARG A 176 6.24 26.75 -58.64
C ARG A 176 5.41 27.67 -59.54
N ASN A 177 4.42 28.36 -58.98
CA ASN A 177 3.57 29.26 -59.76
C ASN A 177 4.26 30.60 -60.09
N THR A 178 5.10 31.14 -59.19
CA THR A 178 5.91 32.33 -59.47
C THR A 178 7.01 32.10 -60.50
N GLN A 179 7.54 30.88 -60.63
CA GLN A 179 8.49 30.54 -61.71
C GLN A 179 7.83 30.39 -63.09
N ARG A 180 6.51 30.23 -63.18
CA ARG A 180 5.78 30.07 -64.46
C ARG A 180 5.33 31.37 -65.10
N HIS A 181 5.46 32.51 -64.44
CA HIS A 181 5.24 33.81 -65.05
C HIS A 181 6.59 34.44 -65.43
N PRO A 182 7.05 34.31 -66.68
CA PRO A 182 8.18 35.11 -67.15
C PRO A 182 7.75 36.57 -67.07
N VAL A 183 8.51 37.36 -66.32
CA VAL A 183 8.41 38.81 -66.26
C VAL A 183 8.40 39.32 -67.70
N ARG A 184 7.24 39.79 -68.15
CA ARG A 184 7.06 40.44 -69.45
C ARG A 184 7.91 41.70 -69.41
N ARG A 185 9.15 41.60 -69.90
CA ARG A 185 10.13 42.68 -70.02
C ARG A 185 9.46 43.81 -70.83
N SER A 186 9.04 44.85 -70.13
CA SER A 186 8.52 46.07 -70.75
C SER A 186 9.70 46.78 -71.43
N SER A 187 9.79 46.64 -72.74
CA SER A 187 10.67 47.43 -73.59
C SER A 187 10.13 48.86 -73.66
N ARG A 188 10.54 49.71 -72.71
CA ARG A 188 10.26 51.15 -72.82
C ARG A 188 11.29 51.75 -73.77
N VAL A 189 10.84 51.96 -74.99
CA VAL A 189 11.49 52.70 -76.08
C VAL A 189 11.86 54.10 -75.57
N ALA A 190 13.15 54.42 -75.60
CA ALA A 190 13.66 55.77 -75.39
C ALA A 190 13.46 56.57 -76.69
N ALA A 191 12.41 57.39 -76.74
CA ALA A 191 12.27 58.40 -77.78
C ALA A 191 13.09 59.64 -77.38
N ARG A 192 14.21 59.84 -78.07
CA ARG A 192 14.92 61.14 -78.15
C ARG A 192 14.03 62.09 -78.96
N THR A 193 13.72 63.26 -78.40
CA THR A 193 13.29 64.42 -79.17
C THR A 193 14.33 65.52 -79.03
N SER A 194 15.08 65.71 -80.10
CA SER A 194 15.82 66.92 -80.45
C SER A 194 14.93 67.81 -81.32
N SER A 195 14.82 69.11 -81.02
CA SER A 195 14.43 70.20 -81.97
C SER A 195 14.06 71.45 -81.14
N THR A 196 14.93 72.45 -81.03
CA THR A 196 15.12 73.68 -81.84
C THR A 196 14.24 74.86 -81.42
N GLY A 197 14.87 76.05 -81.37
CA GLY A 197 14.20 77.35 -81.47
C GLY A 197 14.25 78.19 -80.21
#